data_AF-A0A1J9Q696-F1
#
_entry.id   AF-A0A1J9Q696-F1
#
_cell.length_a   1.000
_cell.length_b   1.000
_cell.length_c   1.000
_cell.angle_alpha   90.00
_cell.angle_beta   90.00
_cell.angle_gamma   90.00
#
_symmetry.space_group_name_H-M   'P 1'
#
loop_
_entity.id
_entity.type
_entity.pdbx_description
1 polymer ?
#
loop_
_entity_poly.entity_id
_entity_poly.type
_entity_poly.pdbx_seq_one_letter_code
_entity_poly.pdbx_strand_id
1 'polypeptide(L)'
;MKNEIKSTALLVPSRPNTEACEDYTPVFMCHSSLYIFGDKYDIAPLRQLALYKLHNCLCQFTIYKQRVADVAELVRYAYEYTLDRHDEPLRSLVAQYIAANVESLTGAPEFNDLLQEPGPHAKDLVCLMVGRLNLLK
;
A
#
# COMPACT_ATOMS: atom_id res chain seq x y z
N MET A 1 25.63 24.10 -16.74
CA MET A 1 24.36 24.85 -16.65
C MET A 1 23.45 24.09 -15.70
N LYS A 2 23.15 24.69 -14.55
CA LYS A 2 22.54 24.05 -13.39
C LYS A 2 21.07 23.73 -13.66
N ASN A 3 20.65 22.50 -13.36
CA ASN A 3 19.26 22.20 -13.00
C ASN A 3 19.28 21.20 -11.84
N GLU A 4 19.83 21.67 -10.71
CA GLU A 4 19.46 21.11 -9.41
C GLU A 4 18.03 21.57 -9.13
N ILE A 5 17.04 20.78 -9.58
CA ILE A 5 15.69 20.87 -9.05
C ILE A 5 15.81 20.37 -7.60
N LYS A 6 16.09 21.29 -6.68
CA LYS A 6 15.95 21.03 -5.26
C LYS A 6 14.49 20.71 -4.99
N SER A 7 14.26 19.40 -4.83
CA SER A 7 13.03 18.72 -4.48
C SER A 7 12.53 19.13 -3.09
N THR A 8 12.09 20.36 -2.94
CA THR A 8 11.46 20.85 -1.69
C THR A 8 9.99 20.46 -1.60
N ALA A 9 9.32 20.17 -2.73
CA ALA A 9 7.93 19.71 -2.76
C ALA A 9 7.70 18.24 -2.37
N LEU A 10 8.77 17.41 -2.29
CA LEU A 10 8.67 16.00 -1.89
C LEU A 10 8.82 15.75 -0.38
N LEU A 11 9.07 16.81 0.40
CA LEU A 11 9.34 16.72 1.85
C LEU A 11 8.12 17.05 2.72
N VAL A 12 6.97 17.37 2.14
CA VAL A 12 5.74 17.52 2.94
C VAL A 12 5.29 16.11 3.35
N PRO A 13 5.31 15.76 4.64
CA PRO A 13 4.84 14.46 5.09
C PRO A 13 3.36 14.31 4.75
N SER A 14 2.95 13.09 4.40
CA SER A 14 1.54 12.77 4.22
C SER A 14 0.79 13.08 5.53
N ARG A 15 -0.37 13.71 5.43
CA ARG A 15 -1.18 14.04 6.61
C ARG A 15 -1.64 12.72 7.27
N PRO A 16 -1.34 12.46 8.55
CA PRO A 16 -1.91 11.31 9.27
C PRO A 16 -3.42 11.50 9.44
N ASN A 17 -4.15 10.40 9.54
CA ASN A 17 -5.52 10.43 10.09
C ASN A 17 -5.46 10.55 11.61
N THR A 18 -6.30 11.42 12.15
CA THR A 18 -6.42 11.67 13.59
C THR A 18 -7.68 11.06 14.18
N GLU A 19 -8.71 10.79 13.37
CA GLU A 19 -10.00 10.27 13.80
C GLU A 19 -10.46 9.04 12.99
N ALA A 20 -11.22 8.15 13.62
CA ALA A 20 -11.70 6.91 13.00
C ALA A 20 -12.75 7.11 11.88
N CYS A 21 -13.31 8.32 11.75
CA CYS A 21 -14.25 8.67 10.69
C CYS A 21 -13.58 9.11 9.39
N GLU A 22 -12.27 9.32 9.39
CA GLU A 22 -11.53 9.83 8.24
C GLU A 22 -11.23 8.72 7.23
N ASP A 23 -12.02 8.64 6.18
CA ASP A 23 -11.86 7.69 5.07
C ASP A 23 -10.63 8.03 4.20
N TYR A 24 -9.67 7.11 4.16
CA TYR A 24 -8.44 7.23 3.38
C TYR A 24 -8.47 6.43 2.08
N THR A 25 -9.54 5.67 1.81
CA THR A 25 -9.76 4.97 0.54
C THR A 25 -9.47 5.88 -0.66
N PRO A 26 -10.05 7.10 -0.80
CA PRO A 26 -9.76 7.95 -1.96
C PRO A 26 -8.29 8.39 -2.06
N VAL A 27 -7.58 8.52 -0.93
CA VAL A 27 -6.16 8.89 -0.92
C VAL A 27 -5.31 7.72 -1.43
N PHE A 28 -5.58 6.50 -0.94
CA PHE A 28 -4.90 5.28 -1.39
C PHE A 28 -5.18 5.00 -2.87
N MET A 29 -6.42 5.15 -3.32
CA MET A 29 -6.80 4.96 -4.73
C MET A 29 -6.16 6.01 -5.64
N CYS A 30 -6.05 7.27 -5.20
CA CYS A 30 -5.37 8.31 -5.97
C CYS A 30 -3.89 7.94 -6.25
N HIS A 31 -3.15 7.52 -5.22
CA HIS A 31 -1.75 7.15 -5.43
C HIS A 31 -1.59 5.85 -6.23
N SER A 32 -2.42 4.85 -5.98
CA SER A 32 -2.35 3.57 -6.68
C SER A 32 -2.77 3.69 -8.14
N SER A 33 -3.81 4.47 -8.44
CA SER A 33 -4.22 4.74 -9.83
C SER A 33 -3.15 5.51 -10.60
N LEU A 34 -2.49 6.50 -9.98
CA LEU A 34 -1.35 7.20 -10.59
C LEU A 34 -0.14 6.27 -10.81
N TYR A 35 0.08 5.32 -9.91
CA TYR A 35 1.09 4.28 -10.10
C TYR A 35 0.78 3.43 -11.34
N ILE A 36 -0.43 2.87 -11.44
CA ILE A 36 -0.87 2.04 -12.57
C ILE A 36 -0.88 2.84 -13.87
N PHE A 37 -1.29 4.10 -13.83
CA PHE A 37 -1.22 5.00 -14.97
C PHE A 37 0.23 5.21 -15.42
N GLY A 38 1.13 5.47 -14.47
CA GLY A 38 2.56 5.60 -14.74
C GLY A 38 3.16 4.33 -15.34
N ASP A 39 2.74 3.15 -14.88
CA ASP A 39 3.17 1.86 -15.43
C ASP A 39 2.63 1.63 -16.85
N LYS A 40 1.32 1.84 -17.05
CA LYS A 40 0.63 1.65 -18.34
C LYS A 40 1.21 2.48 -19.48
N TYR A 41 1.68 3.70 -19.18
CA TYR A 41 2.22 4.63 -20.17
C TYR A 41 3.75 4.78 -20.11
N ASP A 42 4.44 3.90 -19.39
CA ASP A 42 5.90 3.89 -19.21
C ASP A 42 6.47 5.24 -18.71
N ILE A 43 5.75 5.89 -17.80
CA ILE A 43 6.14 7.16 -17.17
C ILE A 43 6.80 6.84 -15.82
N ALA A 44 8.02 6.31 -15.87
CA ALA A 44 8.76 5.85 -14.69
C ALA A 44 8.84 6.88 -13.53
N PRO A 45 9.08 8.19 -13.76
CA PRO A 45 9.10 9.17 -12.67
C PRO A 45 7.75 9.30 -11.93
N LEU A 46 6.63 9.19 -12.65
CA LEU A 46 5.30 9.24 -12.05
C LEU A 46 5.04 7.98 -11.23
N ARG A 47 5.36 6.80 -11.79
CA ARG A 47 5.22 5.51 -11.08
C ARG A 47 5.99 5.52 -9.76
N GLN A 48 7.25 5.95 -9.79
CA GLN A 48 8.11 6.05 -8.60
C GLN A 48 7.57 7.06 -7.58
N LEU A 49 7.16 8.25 -8.03
CA LEU A 49 6.61 9.29 -7.17
C LEU A 49 5.30 8.86 -6.50
N ALA A 50 4.42 8.22 -7.27
CA ALA A 50 3.13 7.72 -6.78
C ALA A 50 3.34 6.63 -5.71
N LEU A 51 4.25 5.68 -5.96
CA LEU A 51 4.60 4.63 -5.00
C LEU A 51 5.19 5.22 -3.71
N TYR A 52 6.12 6.16 -3.85
CA TYR A 52 6.75 6.85 -2.71
C TYR A 52 5.71 7.60 -1.85
N LYS A 53 4.78 8.31 -2.50
CA LYS A 53 3.70 9.03 -1.78
C LYS A 53 2.72 8.08 -1.10
N LEU A 54 2.39 6.95 -1.73
CA LEU A 54 1.58 5.90 -1.12
C LEU A 54 2.28 5.33 0.12
N HIS A 55 3.56 4.95 0.01
CA HIS A 55 4.36 4.47 1.14
C HIS A 55 4.34 5.47 2.30
N ASN A 56 4.62 6.75 2.03
CA ASN A 56 4.57 7.78 3.07
C ASN A 56 3.18 7.93 3.68
N CYS A 57 2.12 7.82 2.89
CA CYS A 57 0.75 7.84 3.40
C CYS A 57 0.49 6.66 4.34
N LEU A 58 0.90 5.46 3.96
CA LEU A 58 0.75 4.24 4.77
C LEU A 58 1.55 4.31 6.07
N CYS A 59 2.77 4.85 6.04
CA CYS A 59 3.58 5.04 7.25
C CYS A 59 2.96 6.03 8.25
N GLN A 60 2.13 6.96 7.79
CA GLN A 60 1.45 7.95 8.65
C GLN A 60 0.01 7.52 8.99
N PHE A 61 -0.47 6.41 8.42
CA PHE A 61 -1.84 5.96 8.60
C PHE A 61 -1.99 5.13 9.88
N THR A 62 -2.93 5.55 10.72
CA THR A 62 -3.38 4.82 11.90
C THR A 62 -4.55 3.91 11.52
N ILE A 63 -4.39 2.61 11.74
CA ILE A 63 -5.43 1.62 11.45
C ILE A 63 -6.44 1.62 12.61
N TYR A 64 -7.50 2.39 12.45
CA TYR A 64 -8.71 2.26 13.28
C TYR A 64 -9.53 1.05 12.82
N LYS A 65 -10.32 0.46 13.73
CA LYS A 65 -11.19 -0.68 13.40
C LYS A 65 -12.11 -0.40 12.20
N GLN A 66 -12.63 0.83 12.12
CA GLN A 66 -13.51 1.29 11.04
C GLN A 66 -12.79 1.54 9.71
N ARG A 67 -11.45 1.50 9.71
CA ARG A 67 -10.58 1.85 8.59
C ARG A 67 -9.80 0.68 8.02
N VAL A 68 -10.06 -0.53 8.52
CA VAL A 68 -9.51 -1.76 7.93
C VAL A 68 -10.02 -1.96 6.49
N ALA A 69 -11.26 -1.53 6.22
CA ALA A 69 -11.84 -1.51 4.87
C ALA A 69 -10.95 -0.75 3.86
N ASP A 70 -10.43 0.43 4.24
CA ASP A 70 -9.58 1.25 3.39
C ASP A 70 -8.31 0.49 2.95
N VAL A 71 -7.72 -0.30 3.86
CA VAL A 71 -6.54 -1.13 3.58
C VAL A 71 -6.92 -2.34 2.71
N ALA A 72 -8.06 -2.97 2.97
CA ALA A 72 -8.54 -4.10 2.17
C ALA A 72 -8.80 -3.68 0.72
N GLU A 73 -9.45 -2.53 0.50
CA GLU A 73 -9.66 -1.95 -0.83
C GLU A 73 -8.33 -1.68 -1.54
N LEU A 74 -7.32 -1.16 -0.84
CA LEU A 74 -5.99 -0.95 -1.41
C LEU A 74 -5.35 -2.28 -1.87
N VAL A 75 -5.49 -3.35 -1.09
CA VAL A 75 -4.98 -4.68 -1.49
C VAL A 75 -5.70 -5.17 -2.73
N ARG A 76 -7.04 -5.15 -2.74
CA ARG A 76 -7.84 -5.56 -3.92
C ARG A 76 -7.40 -4.81 -5.16
N TYR A 77 -7.35 -3.49 -5.07
CA TYR A 77 -6.99 -2.63 -6.19
C TYR A 77 -5.57 -2.90 -6.70
N ALA A 78 -4.59 -3.03 -5.79
CA ALA A 78 -3.22 -3.34 -6.16
C ALA A 78 -3.10 -4.68 -6.90
N TYR A 79 -3.81 -5.71 -6.45
CA TYR A 79 -3.74 -7.04 -7.04
C TYR A 79 -4.59 -7.21 -8.30
N GLU A 80 -5.68 -6.45 -8.44
CA GLU A 80 -6.53 -6.47 -9.63
C GLU A 80 -5.85 -5.79 -10.83
N TYR A 81 -5.17 -4.67 -10.61
CA TYR A 81 -4.69 -3.80 -11.71
C TYR A 81 -3.18 -3.86 -11.98
N THR A 82 -2.46 -4.78 -11.34
CA THR A 82 -1.05 -5.04 -11.65
C THR A 82 -0.85 -6.49 -12.09
N LEU A 83 0.24 -6.75 -12.80
CA LEU A 83 0.54 -8.09 -13.27
C LEU A 83 0.99 -8.99 -12.11
N ASP A 84 0.66 -10.28 -12.22
CA ASP A 84 1.11 -11.27 -11.24
C ASP A 84 2.60 -11.59 -11.45
N ARG A 85 3.45 -10.71 -10.92
CA ARG A 85 4.90 -10.78 -10.99
C ARG A 85 5.48 -10.66 -9.59
N HIS A 86 6.46 -11.50 -9.28
CA HIS A 86 7.12 -11.55 -7.98
C HIS A 86 7.80 -10.22 -7.61
N ASP A 87 8.19 -9.41 -8.59
CA ASP A 87 8.87 -8.13 -8.40
C ASP A 87 7.96 -6.89 -8.53
N GLU A 88 6.63 -7.06 -8.58
CA GLU A 88 5.68 -5.95 -8.73
C GLU A 88 5.72 -5.00 -7.51
N PRO A 89 6.25 -3.76 -7.66
CA PRO A 89 6.50 -2.87 -6.53
C PRO A 89 5.27 -2.47 -5.73
N LEU A 90 4.11 -2.27 -6.38
CA LEU A 90 2.88 -1.89 -5.68
C LEU A 90 2.35 -3.05 -4.81
N ARG A 91 2.29 -4.27 -5.36
CA ARG A 91 1.90 -5.47 -4.59
C ARG A 91 2.85 -5.70 -3.42
N SER A 92 4.16 -5.56 -3.65
CA SER A 92 5.18 -5.73 -2.62
C SER A 92 5.02 -4.71 -1.49
N LEU A 93 4.81 -3.43 -1.81
CA LEU A 93 4.56 -2.39 -0.81
C LEU A 93 3.34 -2.71 0.05
N VAL A 94 2.21 -3.03 -0.58
CA VAL A 94 0.95 -3.29 0.13
C VAL A 94 1.06 -4.56 0.96
N ALA A 95 1.64 -5.63 0.42
CA ALA A 95 1.85 -6.90 1.12
C ALA A 95 2.76 -6.74 2.35
N GLN A 96 3.84 -5.96 2.23
CA GLN A 96 4.71 -5.61 3.36
C GLN A 96 3.94 -4.81 4.42
N TYR A 97 3.11 -3.86 4.01
CA TYR A 97 2.31 -3.06 4.92
C TYR A 97 1.30 -3.90 5.72
N ILE A 98 0.55 -4.78 5.07
CA ILE A 98 -0.40 -5.65 5.77
C ILE A 98 0.30 -6.69 6.64
N ALA A 99 1.46 -7.21 6.22
CA ALA A 99 2.26 -8.08 7.08
C ALA A 99 2.70 -7.31 8.33
N ALA A 100 3.24 -6.09 8.16
CA ALA A 100 3.72 -5.25 9.25
C ALA A 100 2.64 -4.94 10.31
N ASN A 101 1.38 -4.84 9.88
CA ASN A 101 0.25 -4.47 10.71
C ASN A 101 -0.76 -5.61 10.92
N VAL A 102 -0.37 -6.86 10.68
CA VAL A 102 -1.30 -8.00 10.65
C VAL A 102 -2.09 -8.15 11.95
N GLU A 103 -1.50 -7.83 13.09
CA GLU A 103 -2.15 -7.87 14.41
C GLU A 103 -3.31 -6.87 14.52
N SER A 104 -3.17 -5.69 13.92
CA SER A 104 -4.21 -4.64 13.90
C SER A 104 -5.33 -4.93 12.88
N LEU A 105 -5.03 -5.73 11.86
CA LEU A 105 -5.97 -6.09 10.78
C LEU A 105 -6.78 -7.36 11.11
N THR A 106 -6.17 -8.28 11.85
CA THR A 106 -6.78 -9.59 12.17
C THR A 106 -8.03 -9.42 13.02
N GLY A 107 -9.09 -10.14 12.66
CA GLY A 107 -10.38 -10.11 13.36
C GLY A 107 -11.37 -9.06 12.84
N ALA A 108 -10.94 -8.16 11.96
CA ALA A 108 -11.84 -7.30 11.20
C ALA A 108 -12.54 -8.10 10.07
N PRO A 109 -13.87 -7.99 9.91
CA PRO A 109 -14.60 -8.68 8.84
C PRO A 109 -14.01 -8.42 7.46
N GLU A 110 -13.67 -7.17 7.15
CA GLU A 110 -13.20 -6.75 5.83
C GLU A 110 -11.86 -7.38 5.46
N PHE A 111 -10.98 -7.60 6.44
CA PHE A 111 -9.72 -8.30 6.24
C PHE A 111 -9.91 -9.81 6.13
N ASN A 112 -10.84 -10.39 6.90
CA ASN A 112 -11.17 -11.81 6.78
C ASN A 112 -11.77 -12.13 5.40
N ASP A 113 -12.65 -11.26 4.89
CA ASP A 113 -13.24 -11.38 3.56
C ASP A 113 -12.15 -11.31 2.49
N LEU A 114 -11.25 -10.31 2.60
CA LEU A 114 -10.08 -10.20 1.73
C LEU A 114 -9.26 -11.49 1.68
N LEU A 115 -8.97 -12.12 2.82
CA LEU A 115 -8.17 -13.35 2.87
C LEU A 115 -8.88 -14.57 2.24
N GLN A 116 -10.20 -14.53 2.09
CA GLN A 116 -10.99 -15.59 1.44
C GLN A 116 -11.15 -15.37 -0.06
N GLU A 117 -10.91 -14.15 -0.55
CA GLU A 117 -10.98 -13.84 -1.97
C GLU A 117 -9.93 -14.63 -2.78
N PRO A 118 -10.27 -15.08 -4.00
CA PRO A 118 -9.31 -15.76 -4.86
C PRO A 118 -8.22 -14.78 -5.31
N GLY A 119 -6.96 -15.16 -5.13
CA GLY A 119 -5.82 -14.36 -5.56
C GLY A 119 -4.54 -14.72 -4.83
N PRO A 120 -3.39 -14.17 -5.26
CA PRO A 120 -2.10 -14.47 -4.63
C PRO A 120 -1.87 -13.68 -3.33
N HIS A 121 -2.68 -12.67 -3.01
CA HIS A 121 -2.49 -11.78 -1.85
C HIS A 121 -2.40 -12.51 -0.51
N ALA A 122 -3.24 -13.51 -0.26
CA ALA A 122 -3.18 -14.31 0.96
C ALA A 122 -1.87 -15.12 1.06
N LYS A 123 -1.42 -15.71 -0.06
CA LYS A 123 -0.15 -16.43 -0.14
C LYS A 123 1.03 -15.50 0.08
N ASP A 124 1.04 -14.34 -0.57
CA ASP A 124 2.12 -13.35 -0.48
C ASP A 124 2.25 -12.81 0.95
N LEU A 125 1.13 -12.55 1.63
CA LEU A 125 1.09 -12.21 3.05
C LEU A 125 1.78 -13.29 3.90
N VAL A 126 1.39 -14.56 3.75
CA VAL A 126 1.95 -15.68 4.53
C VAL A 126 3.45 -15.81 4.29
N CYS A 127 3.90 -15.74 3.02
CA CYS A 127 5.32 -15.81 2.68
C CYS A 127 6.12 -14.68 3.35
N LEU A 128 5.60 -13.45 3.35
CA LEU A 128 6.24 -12.31 4.01
C LEU A 128 6.27 -12.45 5.53
N MET A 129 5.19 -12.94 6.15
CA MET A 129 5.14 -13.19 7.60
C MET A 129 6.17 -14.23 8.03
N VAL A 130 6.29 -15.34 7.29
CA VAL A 130 7.32 -16.37 7.53
C VAL A 130 8.72 -15.77 7.39
N GLY A 131 8.95 -14.97 6.36
CA GLY A 131 10.22 -14.24 6.18
C GLY A 131 10.57 -13.39 7.39
N ARG A 132 9.62 -12.61 7.92
CA ARG A 132 9.82 -11.76 9.11
C ARG A 132 10.09 -12.56 10.37
N LEU A 133 9.39 -13.67 10.59
CA LEU A 133 9.63 -14.55 11.74
C LEU A 133 11.04 -15.15 11.73
N ASN A 134 11.58 -15.44 10.55
CA ASN A 134 12.95 -15.94 10.42
C ASN A 134 14.01 -14.88 10.71
N LEU A 135 13.68 -13.58 10.58
CA LEU A 135 14.58 -12.47 10.93
C LEU A 135 14.62 -12.16 12.44
N LEU A 136 13.67 -12.70 13.22
CA LEU A 136 13.58 -12.50 14.67
C LEU A 136 14.34 -13.57 15.48
N LYS A 137 14.91 -14.57 14.80
CA LYS A 137 15.75 -15.62 15.39
C LYS A 137 17.23 -15.25 15.28
#